data_AF-A0AAE4NZM9-F1
#
_entry.id   AF-A0AAE4NZM9-F1
#
_cell.length_a   1.000
_cell.length_b   1.000
_cell.length_c   1.000
_cell.angle_alpha   90.00
_cell.angle_beta   90.00
_cell.angle_gamma   90.00
#
_symmetry.space_group_name_H-M   'P 1'
#
loop_
_entity.id
_entity.type
_entity.pdbx_description
1 polymer ?
#
loop_
_entity_poly.entity_id
_entity_poly.type
_entity_poly.pdbx_seq_one_letter_code
_entity_poly.pdbx_strand_id
1 'polypeptide(L)'
;MDKFKIIIFLLGILPLINCQKMKNEKPMPSYNVQISHPGNNYLITPVEDNIITLEGIPAHLPYGSSSGSWGNSGKGFTEQQGTPIGVNIVYFSRYEDAFYHLKVDFPKDKVQDLIQRAYANAESKSSTKPLKEYIDTTQESDYDKTYNGLGKSYDKFSDLIFGFAPNGMVVVWLGFGPTQIELGKYTAERIKDDKIYADKLFSKISQTREGIKKDMFIEGASSKQWEDYRILYKWSPKISSGNKGFRLFNVNVDYYNAERETMLRPWVENIPVKDRAIPKEITFFWETAKGESFEGRGFFDWQKTNEAFKKAGNNLKLEFKIAPDNNNYEILLNGEPFKADSLRVYNSNFTFKESYK
;
A
#
# COMPACT_ATOMS: atom_id res chain seq x y z
N MET A 1 30.14 -0.91 -76.96
CA MET A 1 29.32 -2.12 -76.99
C MET A 1 29.10 -2.51 -75.54
N ASP A 2 28.00 -2.06 -74.93
CA ASP A 2 26.73 -2.81 -74.82
C ASP A 2 26.88 -4.02 -73.87
N LYS A 3 26.07 -4.26 -72.83
CA LYS A 3 24.69 -3.85 -72.52
C LYS A 3 24.33 -4.37 -71.11
N PHE A 4 23.20 -3.85 -70.59
CA PHE A 4 22.38 -4.27 -69.43
C PHE A 4 22.70 -3.59 -68.09
N LYS A 5 22.01 -2.50 -67.70
CA LYS A 5 20.57 -2.23 -67.40
C LYS A 5 20.12 -2.68 -65.99
N ILE A 6 19.92 -1.65 -65.14
CA ILE A 6 18.77 -1.35 -64.25
C ILE A 6 18.45 -2.37 -63.14
N ILE A 7 17.93 -1.86 -62.00
CA ILE A 7 17.12 -2.51 -60.94
C ILE A 7 17.99 -2.93 -59.73
N ILE A 8 17.84 -2.45 -58.49
CA ILE A 8 16.81 -1.65 -57.80
C ILE A 8 17.46 -0.95 -56.59
N PHE A 9 17.03 0.28 -56.35
CA PHE A 9 17.27 1.08 -55.15
C PHE A 9 16.25 0.63 -54.08
N LEU A 10 16.63 -0.20 -53.10
CA LEU A 10 15.76 -0.61 -51.97
C LEU A 10 16.59 -1.04 -50.75
N LEU A 11 17.51 -0.18 -50.31
CA LEU A 11 18.27 -0.37 -49.06
C LEU A 11 17.92 0.67 -47.98
N GLY A 12 16.83 1.41 -48.16
CA GLY A 12 16.32 2.33 -47.15
C GLY A 12 14.82 2.14 -47.01
N ILE A 13 14.41 1.71 -45.83
CA ILE A 13 13.09 1.76 -45.16
C ILE A 13 12.88 0.40 -44.47
N LEU A 14 13.46 0.25 -43.28
CA LEU A 14 13.03 -0.60 -42.15
C LEU A 14 14.15 -0.47 -41.10
N PRO A 15 13.99 0.43 -40.10
CA PRO A 15 13.15 0.07 -38.96
C PRO A 15 12.35 1.27 -38.40
N LEU A 16 11.44 1.87 -39.17
CA LEU A 16 10.47 2.81 -38.58
C LEU A 16 9.27 2.08 -37.93
N ILE A 17 8.97 0.86 -38.35
CA ILE A 17 7.89 0.04 -37.80
C ILE A 17 8.23 -0.42 -36.36
N ASN A 18 9.50 -0.66 -36.04
CA ASN A 18 9.90 -1.14 -34.73
C ASN A 18 9.82 -0.03 -33.66
N CYS A 19 10.21 1.21 -34.00
CA CYS A 19 10.04 2.36 -33.12
C CYS A 19 8.58 2.79 -32.94
N GLN A 20 7.71 2.59 -33.94
CA GLN A 20 6.27 2.87 -33.79
C GLN A 20 5.55 1.77 -32.98
N LYS A 21 5.95 0.50 -33.08
CA LYS A 21 5.42 -0.58 -32.23
C LYS A 21 5.79 -0.41 -30.75
N MET A 22 7.04 -0.05 -30.44
CA MET A 22 7.46 0.19 -29.06
C MET A 22 6.77 1.40 -28.40
N LYS A 23 6.26 2.36 -29.19
CA LYS A 23 5.49 3.51 -28.66
C LYS A 23 4.04 3.16 -28.29
N ASN A 24 3.52 2.03 -28.75
CA ASN A 24 2.11 1.65 -28.60
C ASN A 24 1.88 0.49 -27.61
N GLU A 25 2.93 -0.15 -27.11
CA GLU A 25 2.81 -1.10 -26.00
C GLU A 25 2.81 -0.32 -24.69
N LYS A 26 1.73 -0.46 -23.90
CA LYS A 26 1.69 0.10 -22.55
C LYS A 26 2.88 -0.47 -21.78
N PRO A 27 3.72 0.37 -21.14
CA PRO A 27 4.84 -0.13 -20.36
C PRO A 27 4.32 -1.08 -19.29
N MET A 28 4.88 -2.28 -19.28
CA MET A 28 4.49 -3.33 -18.36
C MET A 28 4.70 -2.88 -16.91
N PRO A 29 3.77 -3.17 -16.00
CA PRO A 29 3.96 -2.84 -14.60
C PRO A 29 5.16 -3.62 -14.05
N SER A 30 5.92 -2.94 -13.21
CA SER A 30 7.09 -3.46 -12.52
C SER A 30 6.94 -3.14 -11.04
N TYR A 31 7.12 -4.13 -10.17
CA TYR A 31 6.77 -4.03 -8.76
C TYR A 31 7.59 -5.00 -7.91
N ASN A 32 7.80 -4.67 -6.64
CA ASN A 32 8.37 -5.60 -5.67
C ASN A 32 7.28 -6.53 -5.14
N VAL A 33 7.65 -7.75 -4.81
CA VAL A 33 6.76 -8.65 -4.07
C VAL A 33 7.18 -8.71 -2.62
N GLN A 34 6.21 -8.57 -1.71
CA GLN A 34 6.45 -8.57 -0.28
C GLN A 34 5.66 -9.68 0.40
N ILE A 35 6.31 -10.34 1.36
CA ILE A 35 5.64 -11.21 2.33
C ILE A 35 5.67 -10.49 3.68
N SER A 36 4.50 -10.39 4.29
CA SER A 36 4.29 -9.82 5.61
C SER A 36 3.46 -10.78 6.46
N HIS A 37 3.53 -10.59 7.76
CA HIS A 37 2.82 -11.38 8.76
C HIS A 37 2.54 -10.46 9.96
N PRO A 38 1.65 -10.86 10.88
CA PRO A 38 1.32 -10.02 12.02
C PRO A 38 2.47 -9.67 12.96
N GLY A 39 3.49 -10.51 13.02
CA GLY A 39 4.63 -10.37 13.91
C GLY A 39 5.53 -11.59 13.81
N ASN A 40 6.75 -11.49 14.35
CA ASN A 40 7.81 -12.52 14.18
C ASN A 40 7.48 -13.90 14.75
N ASN A 41 6.39 -14.05 15.51
CA ASN A 41 5.85 -15.34 15.94
C ASN A 41 4.93 -15.99 14.89
N TYR A 42 4.48 -15.26 13.87
CA TYR A 42 3.59 -15.70 12.80
C TYR A 42 4.31 -15.94 11.46
N LEU A 43 5.56 -16.44 11.51
CA LEU A 43 6.34 -16.66 10.29
C LEU A 43 5.77 -17.80 9.43
N ILE A 44 5.73 -17.57 8.13
CA ILE A 44 5.49 -18.60 7.12
C ILE A 44 6.77 -18.89 6.34
N THR A 45 6.81 -20.02 5.65
CA THR A 45 7.90 -20.37 4.74
C THR A 45 7.32 -20.83 3.40
N PRO A 46 7.52 -20.07 2.31
CA PRO A 46 7.10 -20.51 0.98
C PRO A 46 7.77 -21.83 0.59
N VAL A 47 7.03 -22.71 -0.05
CA VAL A 47 7.49 -24.03 -0.55
C VAL A 47 7.42 -24.08 -2.07
N GLU A 48 6.31 -23.59 -2.60
CA GLU A 48 6.05 -23.39 -4.03
C GLU A 48 5.29 -22.10 -4.21
N ASP A 49 5.57 -21.40 -5.30
CA ASP A 49 4.88 -20.15 -5.61
C ASP A 49 4.86 -19.89 -7.11
N ASN A 50 3.75 -19.29 -7.53
CA ASN A 50 3.57 -18.74 -8.86
C ASN A 50 2.57 -17.58 -8.76
N ILE A 51 3.02 -16.38 -9.12
CA ILE A 51 2.13 -15.23 -9.33
C ILE A 51 1.73 -15.24 -10.80
N ILE A 52 0.44 -15.44 -11.03
CA ILE A 52 -0.14 -15.53 -12.36
C ILE A 52 -0.27 -14.10 -12.89
N THR A 53 0.39 -13.79 -13.99
CA THR A 53 0.29 -12.49 -14.66
C THR A 53 -0.55 -12.59 -15.93
N LEU A 54 -1.21 -11.48 -16.30
CA LEU A 54 -2.05 -11.41 -17.49
C LEU A 54 -1.27 -11.70 -18.78
N GLU A 55 -0.01 -11.27 -18.80
CA GLU A 55 0.92 -11.40 -19.92
C GLU A 55 1.59 -12.78 -19.97
N GLY A 56 1.37 -13.65 -18.98
CA GLY A 56 1.99 -14.97 -18.89
C GLY A 56 3.46 -14.94 -18.49
N ILE A 57 3.93 -13.84 -17.92
CA ILE A 57 5.30 -13.64 -17.43
C ILE A 57 5.42 -14.23 -16.02
N PRO A 58 6.43 -15.08 -15.77
CA PRO A 58 6.65 -15.62 -14.43
C PRO A 58 6.94 -14.52 -13.41
N ALA A 59 6.23 -14.54 -12.29
CA ALA A 59 6.52 -13.70 -11.13
C ALA A 59 6.43 -14.55 -9.85
N HIS A 60 7.26 -14.21 -8.87
CA HIS A 60 7.51 -15.08 -7.72
C HIS A 60 7.46 -14.36 -6.38
N LEU A 61 7.18 -15.14 -5.33
CA LEU A 61 7.38 -14.69 -3.96
C LEU A 61 8.89 -14.48 -3.67
N PRO A 62 9.23 -13.55 -2.76
CA PRO A 62 10.62 -13.35 -2.38
C PRO A 62 11.20 -14.56 -1.65
N TYR A 63 12.52 -14.73 -1.79
CA TYR A 63 13.26 -15.74 -1.02
C TYR A 63 13.46 -15.28 0.43
N GLY A 64 13.06 -16.14 1.37
CA GLY A 64 13.27 -15.94 2.80
C GLY A 64 12.06 -15.31 3.52
N SER A 65 12.24 -15.06 4.81
CA SER A 65 11.23 -14.43 5.66
C SER A 65 11.53 -12.95 5.87
N SER A 66 10.49 -12.17 6.13
CA SER A 66 10.58 -10.78 6.55
C SER A 66 10.55 -10.67 8.08
N SER A 67 11.20 -9.64 8.65
CA SER A 67 11.03 -9.20 10.05
C SER A 67 9.98 -8.08 10.20
N GLY A 68 9.10 -7.97 9.20
CA GLY A 68 8.12 -6.92 9.05
C GLY A 68 6.92 -7.09 9.97
N SER A 69 5.90 -6.29 9.69
CA SER A 69 4.63 -6.27 10.41
C SER A 69 3.47 -6.40 9.44
N TRP A 70 2.23 -6.47 9.94
CA TRP A 70 1.04 -6.66 9.12
C TRP A 70 0.98 -5.64 7.96
N GLY A 71 1.01 -6.15 6.72
CA GLY A 71 1.00 -5.36 5.48
C GLY A 71 2.26 -4.54 5.19
N ASN A 72 3.39 -4.82 5.84
CA ASN A 72 4.69 -4.20 5.53
C ASN A 72 5.84 -5.16 5.83
N SER A 73 6.60 -5.60 4.82
CA SER A 73 7.72 -6.51 5.02
C SER A 73 9.00 -5.85 5.58
N GLY A 74 9.04 -4.52 5.74
CA GLY A 74 10.21 -3.76 6.19
C GLY A 74 11.40 -3.74 5.22
N LYS A 75 11.40 -4.58 4.18
CA LYS A 75 12.36 -4.59 3.07
C LYS A 75 11.66 -5.04 1.79
N GLY A 76 11.85 -4.27 0.72
CA GLY A 76 11.49 -4.68 -0.63
C GLY A 76 12.40 -5.80 -1.11
N PHE A 77 11.83 -6.75 -1.84
CA PHE A 77 12.57 -7.83 -2.48
C PHE A 77 12.55 -7.66 -4.00
N THR A 78 13.18 -8.60 -4.71
CA THR A 78 13.38 -8.62 -6.17
C THR A 78 12.18 -8.09 -6.97
N GLU A 79 12.45 -7.12 -7.83
CA GLU A 79 11.50 -6.57 -8.79
C GLU A 79 10.95 -7.68 -9.71
N GLN A 80 9.63 -7.71 -9.88
CA GLN A 80 8.88 -8.59 -10.76
C GLN A 80 8.16 -7.75 -11.84
N GLN A 81 7.70 -8.41 -12.90
CA GLN A 81 7.02 -7.76 -14.02
C GLN A 81 5.71 -8.49 -14.38
N GLY A 82 4.77 -7.74 -14.95
CA GLY A 82 3.47 -8.25 -15.43
C GLY A 82 2.30 -7.85 -14.55
N THR A 83 1.08 -7.90 -15.08
CA THR A 83 -0.14 -7.54 -14.37
C THR A 83 -0.60 -8.71 -13.50
N PRO A 84 -0.52 -8.65 -12.15
CA PRO A 84 -0.83 -9.80 -11.30
C PRO A 84 -2.34 -10.06 -11.27
N ILE A 85 -2.78 -11.19 -11.79
CA ILE A 85 -4.21 -11.57 -11.89
C ILE A 85 -4.58 -12.77 -11.02
N GLY A 86 -3.63 -13.37 -10.30
CA GLY A 86 -3.90 -14.47 -9.39
C GLY A 86 -2.62 -15.07 -8.83
N VAL A 87 -2.78 -16.09 -7.99
CA VAL A 87 -1.66 -16.80 -7.37
C VAL A 87 -1.94 -18.29 -7.21
N ASN A 88 -0.86 -19.06 -7.20
CA ASN A 88 -0.83 -20.46 -6.79
C ASN A 88 0.38 -20.65 -5.86
N ILE A 89 0.16 -20.70 -4.55
CA ILE A 89 1.20 -20.68 -3.52
C ILE A 89 0.97 -21.82 -2.53
N VAL A 90 2.02 -22.59 -2.25
CA VAL A 90 2.07 -23.52 -1.12
C VAL A 90 3.08 -23.00 -0.11
N TYR A 91 2.68 -22.92 1.16
CA TYR A 91 3.54 -22.45 2.24
C TYR A 91 3.36 -23.29 3.51
N PHE A 92 4.41 -23.31 4.34
CA PHE A 92 4.38 -23.89 5.68
C PHE A 92 4.15 -22.80 6.72
N SER A 93 3.09 -22.93 7.51
CA SER A 93 2.84 -22.11 8.69
C SER A 93 3.63 -22.69 9.87
N ARG A 94 4.71 -22.00 10.26
CA ARG A 94 5.63 -22.48 11.31
C ARG A 94 4.97 -22.54 12.69
N TYR A 95 3.96 -21.70 12.89
CA TYR A 95 3.25 -21.56 14.15
C TYR A 95 2.00 -22.43 14.26
N GLU A 96 1.54 -23.05 13.17
CA GLU A 96 0.42 -24.00 13.15
C GLU A 96 0.86 -25.44 12.85
N ASP A 97 2.13 -25.66 12.52
CA ASP A 97 2.66 -26.95 12.06
C ASP A 97 1.83 -27.53 10.89
N ALA A 98 1.50 -26.67 9.93
CA ALA A 98 0.58 -26.99 8.84
C ALA A 98 1.05 -26.41 7.50
N PHE A 99 0.86 -27.16 6.43
CA PHE A 99 0.99 -26.66 5.07
C PHE A 99 -0.35 -26.14 4.57
N TYR A 100 -0.31 -25.07 3.81
CA TYR A 100 -1.47 -24.40 3.23
C TYR A 100 -1.27 -24.19 1.73
N HIS A 101 -2.36 -24.30 0.98
CA HIS A 101 -2.42 -24.05 -0.46
C HIS A 101 -3.37 -22.91 -0.77
N LEU A 102 -2.84 -21.81 -1.32
CA LEU A 102 -3.62 -20.69 -1.82
C LEU A 102 -3.62 -20.74 -3.35
N LYS A 103 -4.78 -21.02 -3.95
CA LYS A 103 -4.99 -20.94 -5.40
C LYS A 103 -6.20 -20.06 -5.69
N VAL A 104 -5.97 -18.81 -6.09
CA VAL A 104 -7.03 -17.82 -6.27
C VAL A 104 -6.75 -16.90 -7.44
N ASP A 105 -7.82 -16.50 -8.13
CA ASP A 105 -7.79 -15.40 -9.08
C ASP A 105 -8.10 -14.08 -8.37
N PHE A 106 -7.43 -13.01 -8.76
CA PHE A 106 -7.67 -11.66 -8.29
C PHE A 106 -8.79 -10.99 -9.09
N PRO A 107 -9.48 -9.98 -8.54
CA PRO A 107 -10.47 -9.21 -9.29
C PRO A 107 -9.80 -8.42 -10.42
N LYS A 108 -9.77 -9.01 -11.62
CA LYS A 108 -9.02 -8.51 -12.78
C LYS A 108 -9.30 -7.05 -13.10
N ASP A 109 -10.56 -6.64 -13.13
CA ASP A 109 -10.94 -5.25 -13.44
C ASP A 109 -10.38 -4.26 -12.41
N LYS A 110 -10.41 -4.62 -11.12
CA LYS A 110 -9.84 -3.82 -10.04
C LYS A 110 -8.32 -3.73 -10.14
N VAL A 111 -7.64 -4.84 -10.44
CA VAL A 111 -6.19 -4.83 -10.69
C VAL A 111 -5.87 -3.89 -11.85
N GLN A 112 -6.50 -4.10 -13.01
CA GLN A 112 -6.21 -3.36 -14.23
C GLN A 112 -6.46 -1.85 -14.07
N ASP A 113 -7.51 -1.47 -13.34
CA ASP A 113 -7.78 -0.07 -12.97
C ASP A 113 -6.68 0.49 -12.05
N LEU A 114 -6.38 -0.19 -10.93
CA LEU A 114 -5.44 0.32 -9.94
C LEU A 114 -4.00 0.44 -10.47
N ILE A 115 -3.51 -0.53 -11.26
CA ILE A 115 -2.13 -0.47 -11.79
C ILE A 115 -1.91 0.67 -12.80
N GLN A 116 -3.00 1.21 -13.36
CA GLN A 116 -2.95 2.35 -14.28
C GLN A 116 -2.95 3.69 -13.55
N ARG A 117 -3.02 3.69 -12.21
CA ARG A 117 -3.01 4.90 -11.40
C ARG A 117 -1.62 5.19 -10.87
N ALA A 118 -1.27 6.47 -10.80
CA ALA A 118 -0.17 6.97 -10.01
C ALA A 118 -0.74 7.84 -8.88
N TYR A 119 -0.47 7.50 -7.62
CA TYR A 119 -1.01 8.18 -6.44
C TYR A 119 -0.10 9.30 -5.95
N ALA A 120 -0.69 10.36 -5.45
CA ALA A 120 0.06 11.49 -4.93
C ALA A 120 0.85 11.12 -3.67
N ASN A 121 2.08 11.61 -3.59
CA ASN A 121 3.01 11.39 -2.49
C ASN A 121 3.41 12.72 -1.84
N ALA A 122 3.84 13.69 -2.66
CA ALA A 122 4.31 14.99 -2.20
C ALA A 122 4.01 16.09 -3.22
N GLU A 123 4.12 17.35 -2.81
CA GLU A 123 3.99 18.50 -3.71
C GLU A 123 4.99 18.46 -4.88
N SER A 124 4.53 18.82 -6.08
CA SER A 124 5.38 18.78 -7.28
C SER A 124 6.31 19.95 -7.44
N LYS A 125 7.62 19.75 -7.28
CA LYS A 125 8.60 20.80 -7.57
C LYS A 125 8.74 21.09 -9.07
N SER A 126 8.17 20.25 -9.93
CA SER A 126 8.20 20.38 -11.39
C SER A 126 7.00 21.10 -11.99
N SER A 127 5.85 21.05 -11.32
CA SER A 127 4.57 21.52 -11.87
C SER A 127 3.84 22.43 -10.91
N THR A 128 3.22 23.49 -11.45
CA THR A 128 2.27 24.36 -10.74
C THR A 128 0.82 23.89 -10.89
N LYS A 129 0.54 22.85 -11.68
CA LYS A 129 -0.80 22.28 -11.81
C LYS A 129 -1.28 21.78 -10.43
N PRO A 130 -2.56 21.98 -10.08
CA PRO A 130 -3.13 21.39 -8.87
C PRO A 130 -2.93 19.87 -8.86
N LEU A 131 -2.58 19.34 -7.70
CA LEU A 131 -2.48 17.89 -7.52
C LEU A 131 -3.89 17.27 -7.45
N LYS A 132 -3.99 16.06 -7.97
CA LYS A 132 -5.11 15.11 -7.79
C LYS A 132 -4.68 13.99 -6.85
N GLU A 133 -5.63 13.31 -6.19
CA GLU A 133 -5.36 12.11 -5.37
C GLU A 133 -4.59 11.06 -6.16
N TYR A 134 -4.98 10.83 -7.41
CA TYR A 134 -4.23 10.02 -8.36
C TYR A 134 -4.37 10.57 -9.78
N ILE A 135 -3.43 10.15 -10.64
CA ILE A 135 -3.44 10.37 -12.08
C ILE A 135 -3.71 9.03 -12.76
N ASP A 136 -4.64 9.01 -13.71
CA ASP A 136 -4.78 7.91 -14.66
C ASP A 136 -3.67 8.04 -15.72
N THR A 137 -2.68 7.15 -15.65
CA THR A 137 -1.50 7.16 -16.51
C THR A 137 -1.82 6.85 -17.97
N THR A 138 -3.02 6.34 -18.27
CA THR A 138 -3.47 6.14 -19.66
C THR A 138 -4.01 7.42 -20.28
N GLN A 139 -4.50 8.36 -19.47
CA GLN A 139 -5.02 9.64 -19.93
C GLN A 139 -3.95 10.73 -19.88
N GLU A 140 -3.02 10.66 -18.93
CA GLU A 140 -1.92 11.61 -18.75
C GLU A 140 -0.57 10.87 -18.81
N SER A 141 -0.21 10.34 -19.97
CA SER A 141 0.99 9.50 -20.14
C SER A 141 2.32 10.21 -19.87
N ASP A 142 2.34 11.54 -19.91
CA ASP A 142 3.51 12.37 -19.61
C ASP A 142 3.55 12.87 -18.15
N TYR A 143 2.74 12.29 -17.26
CA TYR A 143 2.66 12.69 -15.85
C TYR A 143 4.02 12.65 -15.16
N ASP A 144 4.86 11.64 -15.45
CA ASP A 144 6.15 11.49 -14.79
C ASP A 144 7.08 12.67 -15.12
N LYS A 145 7.16 13.06 -16.40
CA LYS A 145 7.89 14.26 -16.80
C LYS A 145 7.26 15.54 -16.20
N THR A 146 5.94 15.63 -16.22
CA THR A 146 5.21 16.81 -15.74
C THR A 146 5.39 17.02 -14.24
N TYR A 147 5.17 15.99 -13.44
CA TYR A 147 5.06 16.10 -11.99
C TYR A 147 6.30 15.61 -11.24
N ASN A 148 7.03 14.62 -11.78
CA ASN A 148 8.16 13.96 -11.11
C ASN A 148 9.54 14.41 -11.60
N GLY A 149 9.64 15.39 -12.52
CA GLY A 149 10.91 15.82 -13.11
C GLY A 149 11.96 16.33 -12.11
N LEU A 150 11.53 16.83 -10.95
CA LEU A 150 12.33 17.37 -9.85
C LEU A 150 11.85 16.78 -8.53
N GLY A 151 12.04 15.48 -8.35
CA GLY A 151 11.59 14.73 -7.18
C GLY A 151 10.22 14.10 -7.39
N LYS A 152 9.93 13.05 -6.60
CA LYS A 152 8.77 12.18 -6.81
C LYS A 152 7.52 12.75 -6.13
N SER A 153 6.52 13.10 -6.93
CA SER A 153 5.21 13.60 -6.46
C SER A 153 4.09 12.62 -6.68
N TYR A 154 4.25 11.72 -7.66
CA TYR A 154 3.32 10.63 -7.93
C TYR A 154 4.06 9.30 -7.98
N ASP A 155 3.50 8.30 -7.30
CA ASP A 155 3.97 6.94 -7.25
C ASP A 155 3.02 6.03 -8.03
N LYS A 156 3.53 5.38 -9.08
CA LYS A 156 2.83 4.27 -9.74
C LYS A 156 2.86 3.03 -8.86
N PHE A 157 2.11 2.00 -9.25
CA PHE A 157 2.15 0.68 -8.62
C PHE A 157 3.60 0.21 -8.45
N SER A 158 3.97 -0.08 -7.21
CA SER A 158 5.34 -0.40 -6.80
C SER A 158 5.46 -1.68 -6.00
N ASP A 159 4.40 -2.15 -5.35
CA ASP A 159 4.48 -3.27 -4.41
C ASP A 159 3.22 -4.17 -4.44
N LEU A 160 3.41 -5.47 -4.62
CA LEU A 160 2.39 -6.49 -4.38
C LEU A 160 2.68 -7.17 -3.03
N ILE A 161 1.81 -6.94 -2.05
CA ILE A 161 2.09 -7.31 -0.65
C ILE A 161 1.13 -8.41 -0.22
N PHE A 162 1.67 -9.52 0.28
CA PHE A 162 0.92 -10.63 0.85
C PHE A 162 1.04 -10.61 2.37
N GLY A 163 -0.08 -10.57 3.09
CA GLY A 163 -0.17 -10.67 4.54
C GLY A 163 -0.73 -12.01 4.95
N PHE A 164 0.13 -12.88 5.50
CA PHE A 164 -0.27 -14.20 5.97
C PHE A 164 -0.60 -14.16 7.45
N ALA A 165 -1.81 -14.58 7.81
CA ALA A 165 -2.31 -14.67 9.17
C ALA A 165 -2.81 -16.11 9.45
N PRO A 166 -3.06 -16.46 10.73
CA PRO A 166 -3.48 -17.80 11.11
C PRO A 166 -4.73 -18.31 10.39
N ASN A 167 -4.92 -19.63 10.42
CA ASN A 167 -6.05 -20.34 9.82
C ASN A 167 -6.16 -20.12 8.29
N GLY A 168 -5.02 -19.94 7.63
CA GLY A 168 -4.94 -19.78 6.18
C GLY A 168 -5.36 -18.40 5.66
N MET A 169 -5.58 -17.40 6.52
CA MET A 169 -5.96 -16.06 6.06
C MET A 169 -4.81 -15.40 5.29
N VAL A 170 -5.11 -14.91 4.08
CA VAL A 170 -4.16 -14.13 3.27
C VAL A 170 -4.84 -12.86 2.78
N VAL A 171 -4.28 -11.70 3.12
CA VAL A 171 -4.73 -10.40 2.58
C VAL A 171 -3.68 -9.90 1.59
N VAL A 172 -4.14 -9.37 0.46
CA VAL A 172 -3.26 -8.85 -0.60
C VAL A 172 -3.48 -7.35 -0.72
N TRP A 173 -2.40 -6.57 -0.77
CA TRP A 173 -2.43 -5.12 -1.01
C TRP A 173 -1.60 -4.73 -2.23
N LEU A 174 -1.96 -3.61 -2.85
CA LEU A 174 -1.18 -2.91 -3.85
C LEU A 174 -0.61 -1.62 -3.24
N GLY A 175 0.71 -1.45 -3.33
CA GLY A 175 1.43 -0.27 -2.86
C GLY A 175 1.75 0.70 -3.99
N PHE A 176 1.69 1.99 -3.65
CA PHE A 176 1.94 3.14 -4.50
C PHE A 176 2.74 4.17 -3.67
N GLY A 177 3.96 3.80 -3.27
CA GLY A 177 4.76 4.61 -2.34
C GLY A 177 4.13 4.70 -0.95
N PRO A 178 3.69 5.90 -0.48
CA PRO A 178 3.05 6.03 0.83
C PRO A 178 1.60 5.51 0.84
N THR A 179 0.95 5.38 -0.32
CA THR A 179 -0.42 4.87 -0.43
C THR A 179 -0.42 3.34 -0.54
N GLN A 180 -1.31 2.68 0.18
CA GLN A 180 -1.48 1.23 0.14
C GLN A 180 -2.95 0.86 0.20
N ILE A 181 -3.40 0.04 -0.76
CA ILE A 181 -4.82 -0.29 -0.98
C ILE A 181 -5.02 -1.79 -0.90
N GLU A 182 -6.02 -2.26 -0.16
CA GLU A 182 -6.38 -3.68 -0.10
C GLU A 182 -6.94 -4.12 -1.45
N LEU A 183 -6.31 -5.13 -2.07
CA LEU A 183 -6.84 -5.80 -3.25
C LEU A 183 -7.98 -6.74 -2.85
N GLY A 184 -7.74 -7.59 -1.85
CA GLY A 184 -8.74 -8.47 -1.26
C GLY A 184 -8.19 -9.41 -0.19
N LYS A 185 -9.11 -10.10 0.47
CA LYS A 185 -8.85 -11.15 1.48
C LYS A 185 -9.26 -12.51 0.94
N TYR A 186 -8.39 -13.49 1.16
CA TYR A 186 -8.50 -14.86 0.68
C TYR A 186 -8.23 -15.84 1.81
N THR A 187 -8.55 -17.11 1.58
CA THR A 187 -8.32 -18.21 2.53
C THR A 187 -7.61 -19.34 1.81
N ALA A 188 -6.42 -19.68 2.28
CA ALA A 188 -5.65 -20.84 1.85
C ALA A 188 -6.20 -22.10 2.51
N GLU A 189 -6.25 -23.19 1.75
CA GLU A 189 -6.75 -24.47 2.24
C GLU A 189 -5.64 -25.23 2.96
N ARG A 190 -5.96 -25.79 4.14
CA ARG A 190 -5.02 -26.64 4.87
C ARG A 190 -4.82 -27.95 4.12
N ILE A 191 -3.56 -28.29 3.83
CA ILE A 191 -3.19 -29.54 3.16
C ILE A 191 -3.19 -30.68 4.17
N LYS A 192 -3.95 -31.76 3.89
CA LYS A 192 -4.05 -32.94 4.77
C LYS A 192 -2.91 -33.93 4.56
N ASP A 193 -2.63 -34.27 3.31
CA ASP A 193 -1.48 -35.11 2.94
C ASP A 193 -0.33 -34.18 2.50
N ASP A 194 0.47 -33.77 3.48
CA ASP A 194 1.52 -32.76 3.29
C ASP A 194 2.90 -33.35 3.03
N LYS A 195 3.02 -34.69 2.93
CA LYS A 195 4.31 -35.39 2.87
C LYS A 195 5.23 -34.86 1.76
N ILE A 196 4.68 -34.68 0.55
CA ILE A 196 5.47 -34.20 -0.59
C ILE A 196 6.04 -32.79 -0.36
N TYR A 197 5.26 -31.91 0.29
CA TYR A 197 5.69 -30.54 0.58
C TYR A 197 6.64 -30.49 1.77
N ALA A 198 6.42 -31.35 2.77
CA ALA A 198 7.33 -31.53 3.89
C ALA A 198 8.70 -32.03 3.41
N ASP A 199 8.74 -33.11 2.64
CA ASP A 199 9.98 -33.65 2.07
C ASP A 199 10.71 -32.59 1.23
N LYS A 200 9.97 -31.80 0.43
CA LYS A 200 10.52 -30.71 -0.40
C LYS A 200 11.10 -29.56 0.43
N LEU A 201 10.44 -29.15 1.51
CA LEU A 201 10.89 -28.05 2.36
C LEU A 201 12.07 -28.48 3.24
N PHE A 202 11.90 -29.57 4.00
CA PHE A 202 12.86 -30.01 5.01
C PHE A 202 14.12 -30.66 4.43
N SER A 203 14.14 -31.03 3.14
CA SER A 203 15.38 -31.38 2.44
C SER A 203 16.26 -30.17 2.09
N LYS A 204 15.73 -28.94 2.16
CA LYS A 204 16.42 -27.70 1.77
C LYS A 204 16.83 -26.81 2.94
N ILE A 205 16.35 -27.11 4.15
CA ILE A 205 16.61 -26.31 5.35
C ILE A 205 17.24 -27.18 6.45
N SER A 206 17.99 -26.58 7.36
CA SER A 206 18.65 -27.30 8.46
C SER A 206 17.73 -27.60 9.66
N GLN A 207 16.62 -26.87 9.78
CA GLN A 207 15.67 -27.05 10.88
C GLN A 207 14.76 -28.25 10.61
N THR A 208 14.45 -29.03 11.64
CA THR A 208 13.45 -30.11 11.56
C THR A 208 12.04 -29.60 11.81
N ARG A 209 11.02 -30.33 11.34
CA ARG A 209 9.60 -30.02 11.59
C ARG A 209 9.31 -30.03 13.09
N GLU A 210 9.80 -31.05 13.80
CA GLU A 210 9.63 -31.21 15.25
C GLU A 210 10.28 -30.07 16.02
N GLY A 211 11.48 -29.64 15.60
CA GLY A 211 12.20 -28.51 16.21
C GLY A 211 11.42 -27.20 16.04
N ILE A 212 10.96 -26.91 14.81
CA ILE A 212 10.13 -25.72 14.55
C ILE A 212 8.84 -25.75 15.37
N LYS A 213 8.15 -26.90 15.42
CA LYS A 213 6.94 -27.05 16.22
C LYS A 213 7.21 -26.77 17.70
N LYS A 214 8.29 -27.32 18.26
CA LYS A 214 8.65 -27.09 19.66
C LYS A 214 8.86 -25.61 19.99
N ASP A 215 9.51 -24.88 19.08
CA ASP A 215 9.95 -23.51 19.35
C ASP A 215 8.93 -22.43 18.95
N MET A 216 8.04 -22.73 17.99
CA MET A 216 7.22 -21.71 17.33
C MET A 216 5.71 -21.99 17.32
N PHE A 217 5.27 -23.18 17.73
CA PHE A 217 3.86 -23.52 17.72
C PHE A 217 3.05 -22.60 18.65
N ILE A 218 1.95 -22.07 18.15
CA ILE A 218 1.02 -21.22 18.88
C ILE A 218 -0.30 -21.96 19.00
N GLU A 219 -0.60 -22.44 20.20
CA GLU A 219 -1.87 -23.08 20.49
C GLU A 219 -3.03 -22.09 20.30
N GLY A 220 -4.04 -22.48 19.52
CA GLY A 220 -5.22 -21.65 19.28
C GLY A 220 -4.98 -20.38 18.45
N ALA A 221 -3.91 -20.35 17.62
CA ALA A 221 -3.67 -19.24 16.69
C ALA A 221 -4.93 -18.92 15.86
N SER A 222 -5.33 -17.65 15.85
CA SER A 222 -6.61 -17.20 15.29
C SER A 222 -6.44 -15.97 14.41
N SER A 223 -7.07 -15.95 13.24
CA SER A 223 -7.08 -14.78 12.34
C SER A 223 -8.03 -13.66 12.76
N LYS A 224 -8.84 -13.86 13.81
CA LYS A 224 -9.94 -12.96 14.17
C LYS A 224 -9.53 -11.49 14.29
N GLN A 225 -8.39 -11.21 14.90
CA GLN A 225 -7.91 -9.84 15.08
C GLN A 225 -7.70 -9.12 13.73
N TRP A 226 -7.07 -9.77 12.75
CA TRP A 226 -6.82 -9.18 11.43
C TRP A 226 -8.06 -9.16 10.54
N GLU A 227 -9.02 -10.07 10.75
CA GLU A 227 -10.34 -9.97 10.14
C GLU A 227 -11.09 -8.74 10.68
N ASP A 228 -11.09 -8.54 12.00
CA ASP A 228 -11.78 -7.43 12.65
C ASP A 228 -11.16 -6.07 12.21
N TYR A 229 -9.85 -5.99 11.99
CA TYR A 229 -9.18 -4.78 11.49
C TYR A 229 -9.73 -4.27 10.15
N ARG A 230 -10.36 -5.13 9.35
CA ARG A 230 -10.94 -4.79 8.04
C ARG A 230 -12.35 -4.20 8.13
N ILE A 231 -12.90 -4.01 9.34
CA ILE A 231 -14.18 -3.30 9.50
C ILE A 231 -14.03 -1.85 9.00
N LEU A 232 -14.93 -1.45 8.11
CA LEU A 232 -14.96 -0.12 7.52
C LEU A 232 -16.10 0.71 8.12
N TYR A 233 -15.83 2.00 8.29
CA TYR A 233 -16.83 3.01 8.64
C TYR A 233 -16.79 4.14 7.61
N LYS A 234 -17.93 4.78 7.38
CA LYS A 234 -17.98 6.02 6.57
C LYS A 234 -17.53 7.18 7.42
N TRP A 235 -16.29 7.62 7.25
CA TRP A 235 -15.74 8.72 8.05
C TRP A 235 -14.71 9.57 7.31
N SER A 236 -14.43 10.78 7.81
CA SER A 236 -13.35 11.66 7.33
C SER A 236 -12.66 12.41 8.49
N PRO A 237 -11.33 12.60 8.45
CA PRO A 237 -10.66 13.52 9.35
C PRO A 237 -10.94 14.98 8.96
N LYS A 238 -11.03 15.86 9.94
CA LYS A 238 -11.16 17.31 9.73
C LYS A 238 -10.21 18.04 10.69
N ILE A 239 -9.19 18.70 10.15
CA ILE A 239 -8.23 19.44 10.97
C ILE A 239 -8.60 20.92 10.90
N SER A 240 -8.66 21.57 12.06
CA SER A 240 -9.03 22.99 12.18
C SER A 240 -8.26 23.68 13.30
N SER A 241 -8.15 25.00 13.21
CA SER A 241 -7.56 25.86 14.24
C SER A 241 -8.32 27.17 14.30
N GLY A 242 -8.37 27.78 15.50
CA GLY A 242 -8.86 29.15 15.67
C GLY A 242 -7.84 30.22 15.24
N ASN A 243 -6.60 29.83 14.93
CA ASN A 243 -5.56 30.74 14.47
C ASN A 243 -5.85 31.23 13.03
N LYS A 244 -5.90 32.56 12.82
CA LYS A 244 -6.22 33.17 11.51
C LYS A 244 -5.19 32.87 10.42
N GLY A 245 -3.96 32.52 10.80
CA GLY A 245 -2.90 32.15 9.86
C GLY A 245 -2.84 30.64 9.57
N PHE A 246 -3.79 29.85 10.06
CA PHE A 246 -3.78 28.41 9.89
C PHE A 246 -3.78 27.98 8.41
N ARG A 247 -2.80 27.16 8.03
CA ARG A 247 -2.72 26.47 6.73
C ARG A 247 -2.40 25.00 6.94
N LEU A 248 -3.32 24.12 6.54
CA LEU A 248 -3.13 22.66 6.54
C LEU A 248 -2.51 22.21 5.22
N PHE A 249 -1.44 21.41 5.24
CA PHE A 249 -0.74 21.01 4.00
C PHE A 249 -0.91 19.54 3.64
N ASN A 250 -0.82 18.67 4.65
CA ASN A 250 -0.81 17.23 4.45
C ASN A 250 -1.46 16.52 5.64
N VAL A 251 -2.24 15.48 5.36
CA VAL A 251 -2.74 14.50 6.34
C VAL A 251 -2.39 13.10 5.82
N ASN A 252 -1.67 12.32 6.62
CA ASN A 252 -1.39 10.91 6.36
C ASN A 252 -2.12 10.05 7.39
N VAL A 253 -2.69 8.94 6.93
CA VAL A 253 -3.38 7.98 7.79
C VAL A 253 -2.83 6.59 7.54
N ASP A 254 -2.33 5.96 8.62
CA ASP A 254 -2.02 4.54 8.65
C ASP A 254 -3.18 3.81 9.35
N TYR A 255 -3.71 2.75 8.72
CA TYR A 255 -4.85 2.00 9.24
C TYR A 255 -4.46 0.66 9.86
N TYR A 256 -5.31 0.13 10.74
CA TYR A 256 -5.09 -1.19 11.34
C TYR A 256 -5.17 -2.35 10.33
N ASN A 257 -5.93 -2.23 9.24
CA ASN A 257 -5.95 -3.21 8.14
C ASN A 257 -4.73 -3.08 7.19
N ALA A 258 -3.75 -2.27 7.56
CA ALA A 258 -2.53 -1.97 6.80
C ALA A 258 -2.75 -1.21 5.47
N GLU A 259 -3.94 -0.68 5.21
CA GLU A 259 -4.05 0.38 4.20
C GLU A 259 -3.35 1.66 4.68
N ARG A 260 -2.99 2.52 3.73
CA ARG A 260 -2.36 3.83 3.98
C ARG A 260 -2.88 4.86 2.98
N GLU A 261 -3.17 6.05 3.47
CA GLU A 261 -3.73 7.15 2.67
C GLU A 261 -2.95 8.46 2.91
N THR A 262 -2.63 9.18 1.84
CA THR A 262 -2.02 10.51 1.87
C THR A 262 -2.97 11.54 1.26
N MET A 263 -3.21 12.64 1.97
CA MET A 263 -4.12 13.71 1.56
C MET A 263 -3.35 15.04 1.50
N LEU A 264 -3.24 15.62 0.31
CA LEU A 264 -2.46 16.84 0.06
C LEU A 264 -3.36 17.99 -0.38
N ARG A 265 -2.79 19.20 -0.39
CA ARG A 265 -3.43 20.34 -1.06
C ARG A 265 -3.63 20.05 -2.56
N PRO A 266 -4.79 20.43 -3.12
CA PRO A 266 -5.86 21.21 -2.48
C PRO A 266 -6.92 20.36 -1.74
N TRP A 267 -7.02 19.05 -1.96
CA TRP A 267 -8.16 18.26 -1.45
C TRP A 267 -8.12 18.02 0.06
N VAL A 268 -6.97 18.19 0.71
CA VAL A 268 -6.84 18.15 2.18
C VAL A 268 -7.72 19.20 2.88
N GLU A 269 -8.11 20.26 2.17
CA GLU A 269 -9.02 21.30 2.71
C GLU A 269 -10.47 20.81 2.79
N ASN A 270 -10.84 19.83 1.97
CA ASN A 270 -12.20 19.27 1.90
C ASN A 270 -12.12 17.75 1.72
N ILE A 271 -11.65 17.06 2.76
CA ILE A 271 -11.48 15.60 2.73
C ILE A 271 -12.87 14.93 2.69
N PRO A 272 -13.18 14.11 1.68
CA PRO A 272 -14.49 13.49 1.56
C PRO A 272 -14.70 12.40 2.60
N VAL A 273 -15.95 12.25 3.05
CA VAL A 273 -16.39 11.07 3.80
C VAL A 273 -16.40 9.88 2.84
N LYS A 274 -15.62 8.84 3.16
CA LYS A 274 -15.61 7.57 2.43
C LYS A 274 -15.44 6.40 3.40
N ASP A 275 -15.61 5.18 2.90
CA ASP A 275 -15.36 3.97 3.67
C ASP A 275 -13.86 3.88 3.99
N ARG A 276 -13.55 3.83 5.29
CA ARG A 276 -12.19 3.78 5.83
C ARG A 276 -12.16 2.86 7.04
N ALA A 277 -11.06 2.13 7.19
CA ALA A 277 -10.82 1.34 8.40
C ALA A 277 -10.57 2.26 9.61
N ILE A 278 -10.44 1.64 10.79
CA ILE A 278 -10.04 2.34 12.01
C ILE A 278 -8.60 2.85 11.86
N PRO A 279 -8.32 4.13 12.11
CA PRO A 279 -6.97 4.66 12.05
C PRO A 279 -6.12 4.04 13.16
N LYS A 280 -4.85 3.80 12.86
CA LYS A 280 -3.82 3.45 13.84
C LYS A 280 -3.03 4.71 14.22
N GLU A 281 -2.61 5.47 13.21
CA GLU A 281 -1.92 6.75 13.36
C GLU A 281 -2.46 7.75 12.33
N ILE A 282 -2.68 8.98 12.77
CA ILE A 282 -2.97 10.11 11.88
C ILE A 282 -1.90 11.16 12.11
N THR A 283 -1.17 11.52 11.05
CA THR A 283 -0.16 12.59 11.05
C THR A 283 -0.62 13.73 10.18
N PHE A 284 -0.49 14.98 10.64
CA PHE A 284 -0.85 16.15 9.85
C PHE A 284 0.11 17.32 10.06
N PHE A 285 0.28 18.13 9.02
CA PHE A 285 1.25 19.22 8.97
C PHE A 285 0.56 20.54 8.71
N TRP A 286 0.86 21.56 9.52
CA TRP A 286 0.30 22.90 9.37
C TRP A 286 1.31 24.00 9.68
N GLU A 287 0.97 25.21 9.25
CA GLU A 287 1.65 26.44 9.64
C GLU A 287 0.65 27.47 10.16
N THR A 288 1.13 28.43 10.95
CA THR A 288 0.35 29.60 11.39
C THR A 288 0.97 30.95 11.04
N ALA A 289 2.29 30.99 10.82
CA ALA A 289 3.02 32.17 10.38
C ALA A 289 4.41 31.76 9.85
N LYS A 290 5.20 32.75 9.39
CA LYS A 290 6.60 32.53 8.98
C LYS A 290 7.41 32.00 10.16
N GLY A 291 8.00 30.81 9.99
CA GLY A 291 8.79 30.14 11.03
C GLY A 291 7.96 29.37 12.06
N GLU A 292 6.63 29.32 11.90
CA GLU A 292 5.73 28.55 12.76
C GLU A 292 5.16 27.37 11.97
N SER A 293 5.95 26.29 11.89
CA SER A 293 5.61 25.04 11.20
C SER A 293 5.53 23.89 12.19
N PHE A 294 4.48 23.08 12.10
CA PHE A 294 4.16 22.06 13.08
C PHE A 294 3.76 20.73 12.45
N GLU A 295 3.93 19.66 13.24
CA GLU A 295 3.49 18.31 12.96
C GLU A 295 2.65 17.80 14.13
N GLY A 296 1.47 17.27 13.85
CA GLY A 296 0.56 16.68 14.83
C GLY A 296 0.41 15.20 14.57
N ARG A 297 0.47 14.39 15.63
CA ARG A 297 0.30 12.93 15.56
C ARG A 297 -0.70 12.42 16.57
N GLY A 298 -1.73 11.74 16.11
CA GLY A 298 -2.73 11.06 16.94
C GLY A 298 -2.59 9.54 16.81
N PHE A 299 -2.48 8.84 17.93
CA PHE A 299 -2.39 7.38 18.02
C PHE A 299 -3.66 6.80 18.63
N PHE A 300 -4.20 5.76 18.01
CA PHE A 300 -5.53 5.23 18.34
C PHE A 300 -5.43 3.79 18.79
N ASP A 301 -6.22 3.42 19.80
CA ASP A 301 -6.49 2.03 20.14
C ASP A 301 -7.60 1.47 19.24
N TRP A 302 -7.38 0.32 18.62
CA TRP A 302 -8.37 -0.26 17.71
C TRP A 302 -9.70 -0.53 18.39
N GLN A 303 -9.70 -1.14 19.60
CA GLN A 303 -10.94 -1.57 20.26
C GLN A 303 -11.78 -0.37 20.68
N LYS A 304 -11.20 0.58 21.42
CA LYS A 304 -11.90 1.80 21.88
C LYS A 304 -12.45 2.60 20.70
N THR A 305 -11.66 2.74 19.63
CA THR A 305 -12.07 3.52 18.46
C THR A 305 -13.19 2.81 17.70
N ASN A 306 -13.08 1.49 17.52
CA ASN A 306 -14.12 0.68 16.88
C ASN A 306 -15.45 0.73 17.65
N GLU A 307 -15.42 0.63 18.98
CA GLU A 307 -16.61 0.75 19.83
C GLU A 307 -17.26 2.14 19.71
N ALA A 308 -16.45 3.20 19.74
CA ALA A 308 -16.93 4.57 19.59
C ALA A 308 -17.54 4.84 18.20
N PHE A 309 -16.87 4.39 17.13
CA PHE A 309 -17.35 4.55 15.76
C PHE A 309 -18.66 3.80 15.54
N LYS A 310 -18.73 2.55 16.02
CA LYS A 310 -19.95 1.75 15.98
C LYS A 310 -21.12 2.43 16.69
N LYS A 311 -20.88 3.05 17.85
CA LYS A 311 -21.90 3.79 18.61
C LYS A 311 -22.34 5.07 17.88
N ALA A 312 -21.41 5.76 17.22
CA ALA A 312 -21.67 7.03 16.54
C ALA A 312 -22.38 6.88 15.19
N GLY A 313 -22.37 5.69 14.57
CA GLY A 313 -23.12 5.38 13.36
C GLY A 313 -22.37 5.71 12.05
N ASN A 314 -23.05 6.37 11.11
CA ASN A 314 -22.53 6.65 9.77
C ASN A 314 -22.18 8.12 9.56
N ASN A 315 -21.34 8.39 8.55
CA ASN A 315 -20.87 9.73 8.16
C ASN A 315 -20.13 10.46 9.28
N LEU A 316 -19.25 9.73 9.95
CA LEU A 316 -18.50 10.21 11.11
C LEU A 316 -17.49 11.28 10.69
N LYS A 317 -17.35 12.31 11.53
CA LYS A 317 -16.32 13.33 11.42
C LYS A 317 -15.40 13.20 12.62
N LEU A 318 -14.15 12.84 12.36
CA LEU A 318 -13.11 12.85 13.38
C LEU A 318 -12.39 14.19 13.29
N GLU A 319 -12.75 15.10 14.20
CA GLU A 319 -12.32 16.49 14.17
C GLU A 319 -11.11 16.69 15.07
N PHE A 320 -10.05 17.30 14.54
CA PHE A 320 -8.84 17.68 15.25
C PHE A 320 -8.85 19.20 15.40
N LYS A 321 -9.03 19.69 16.62
CA LYS A 321 -9.09 21.12 16.92
C LYS A 321 -7.79 21.55 17.58
N ILE A 322 -6.92 22.19 16.79
CA ILE A 322 -5.63 22.71 17.24
C ILE A 322 -5.87 23.94 18.10
N ALA A 323 -5.22 23.96 19.26
CA ALA A 323 -5.26 25.10 20.17
C ALA A 323 -4.64 26.35 19.50
N PRO A 324 -5.11 27.57 19.81
CA PRO A 324 -4.59 28.80 19.20
C PRO A 324 -3.08 29.03 19.37
N ASP A 325 -2.48 28.44 20.41
CA ASP A 325 -1.05 28.50 20.72
C ASP A 325 -0.22 27.41 20.02
N ASN A 326 -0.86 26.54 19.23
CA ASN A 326 -0.28 25.40 18.52
C ASN A 326 0.37 24.32 19.39
N ASN A 327 0.26 24.36 20.72
CA ASN A 327 1.00 23.42 21.58
C ASN A 327 0.31 22.06 21.76
N ASN A 328 -0.99 22.00 21.48
CA ASN A 328 -1.80 20.79 21.58
C ASN A 328 -3.02 20.88 20.65
N TYR A 329 -3.80 19.80 20.64
CA TYR A 329 -5.10 19.75 20.00
C TYR A 329 -5.99 18.75 20.75
N GLU A 330 -7.30 18.92 20.62
CA GLU A 330 -8.30 17.94 21.06
C GLU A 330 -8.86 17.17 19.86
N ILE A 331 -9.45 16.01 20.14
CA ILE A 331 -10.20 15.24 19.14
C ILE A 331 -11.67 15.19 19.54
N LEU A 332 -12.54 15.45 18.57
CA LEU A 332 -13.98 15.25 18.69
C LEU A 332 -14.45 14.23 17.66
N LEU A 333 -15.41 13.38 18.04
CA LEU A 333 -16.14 12.51 17.13
C LEU A 333 -17.56 13.06 17.00
N ASN A 334 -17.90 13.59 15.82
CA ASN A 334 -19.18 14.26 15.57
C ASN A 334 -19.50 15.38 16.59
N GLY A 335 -18.48 16.17 16.96
CA GLY A 335 -18.62 17.25 17.96
C GLY A 335 -18.48 16.82 19.41
N GLU A 336 -18.51 15.53 19.74
CA GLU A 336 -18.36 15.02 21.11
C GLU A 336 -16.90 14.66 21.43
N PRO A 337 -16.41 14.90 22.67
CA PRO A 337 -15.03 14.56 23.06
C PRO A 337 -14.65 13.10 22.76
N PHE A 338 -13.52 12.91 22.09
CA PHE A 338 -13.00 11.59 21.75
C PHE A 338 -11.57 11.43 22.28
N LYS A 339 -11.32 10.32 22.98
CA LYS A 339 -10.01 10.03 23.58
C LYS A 339 -9.21 9.08 22.71
N ALA A 340 -8.12 9.59 22.12
CA ALA A 340 -7.04 8.80 21.56
C ALA A 340 -6.07 8.30 22.66
N ASP A 341 -5.18 7.37 22.31
CA ASP A 341 -4.18 6.84 23.23
C ASP A 341 -3.05 7.85 23.50
N SER A 342 -2.63 8.58 22.48
CA SER A 342 -1.60 9.62 22.60
C SER A 342 -1.80 10.68 21.53
N LEU A 343 -1.68 11.96 21.94
CA LEU A 343 -1.66 13.12 21.06
C LEU A 343 -0.33 13.82 21.23
N ARG A 344 0.31 14.19 20.12
CA ARG A 344 1.63 14.83 20.13
C ARG A 344 1.67 15.96 19.13
N VAL A 345 2.35 17.04 19.49
CA VAL A 345 2.69 18.15 18.60
C VAL A 345 4.19 18.38 18.64
N TYR A 346 4.77 18.58 17.47
CA TYR A 346 6.19 18.84 17.27
C TYR A 346 6.38 20.05 16.37
N ASN A 347 7.52 20.72 16.49
CA ASN A 347 7.98 21.63 15.45
C ASN A 347 8.34 20.81 14.21
N SER A 348 7.94 21.29 13.04
CA SER A 348 8.22 20.66 11.76
C SER A 348 9.25 21.46 10.98
N ASN A 349 10.16 20.77 10.32
CA ASN A 349 11.10 21.35 9.36
C ASN A 349 10.63 21.12 7.90
N PHE A 350 9.44 20.54 7.71
CA PHE A 350 8.88 20.37 6.37
C PHE A 350 8.46 21.73 5.81
N THR A 351 8.81 21.96 4.55
CA THR A 351 8.43 23.15 3.81
C THR A 351 7.55 22.77 2.63
N PHE A 352 6.55 23.60 2.38
CA PHE A 352 5.57 23.44 1.33
C PHE A 352 5.61 24.64 0.40
N LYS A 353 5.07 24.51 -0.81
CA LYS A 353 5.06 25.60 -1.81
C LYS A 353 4.35 26.85 -1.30
N GLU A 354 3.26 26.63 -0.57
CA GLU A 354 2.41 27.68 0.01
C GLU A 354 2.81 28.02 1.46
N SER A 355 3.98 27.55 1.92
CA SER A 355 4.51 27.95 3.22
C SER A 355 4.66 29.47 3.34
N TYR A 356 4.52 29.98 4.56
CA TYR A 356 4.79 31.37 4.86
C TYR A 356 6.26 31.72 4.56
N LYS A 357 6.49 32.84 3.86
CA LYS A 357 7.81 33.28 3.40
C LYS A 357 8.35 34.47 4.18
#